data_AF-A0A944ZC64-F1
#
_entry.id   AF-A0A944ZC64-F1
#
_cell.length_a   1.000
_cell.length_b   1.000
_cell.length_c   1.000
_cell.angle_alpha   90.00
_cell.angle_beta   90.00
_cell.angle_gamma   90.00
#
_symmetry.space_group_name_H-M   'P 1'
#
loop_
_entity.id
_entity.type
_entity.pdbx_description
1 polymer ?
#
loop_
_entity_poly.entity_id
_entity_poly.type
_entity_poly.pdbx_seq_one_letter_code
_entity_poly.pdbx_strand_id
1 'polypeptide(L)'
;MRTRERSFYLINPGIGHISGVVMDVADLDRSIQFWGAVLGSSDPKRFGQYAFFPDVSSGVGLGLQQVPETKAGKGRTHLDIKVSDLESSAAAVITLGGSQVEFVKE
;
A
#
# COMPACT_ATOMS: atom_id res chain seq x y z
N MET A 1 48.29 0.34 -22.10
CA MET A 1 47.15 1.28 -22.05
C MET A 1 45.89 0.49 -22.41
N ARG A 2 45.15 -0.03 -21.41
CA ARG A 2 43.98 -0.90 -21.61
C ARG A 2 42.75 -0.11 -21.14
N THR A 3 41.94 0.33 -22.08
CA THR A 3 40.73 1.11 -21.84
C THR A 3 39.73 0.22 -21.10
N ARG A 4 39.26 0.67 -19.93
CA ARG A 4 38.23 -0.02 -19.15
C ARG A 4 36.90 0.10 -19.90
N GLU A 5 36.38 -1.00 -20.41
CA GLU A 5 35.01 -1.10 -20.86
C GLU A 5 34.09 -0.81 -19.66
N ARG A 6 33.29 0.25 -19.78
CA ARG A 6 32.19 0.49 -18.85
C ARG A 6 31.09 -0.50 -19.20
N SER A 7 30.96 -1.57 -18.43
CA SER A 7 29.76 -2.39 -18.45
C SER A 7 28.58 -1.52 -18.00
N PHE A 8 27.86 -0.97 -18.98
CA PHE A 8 26.50 -0.54 -18.78
C PHE A 8 25.72 -1.80 -18.42
N TYR A 9 25.28 -1.90 -17.16
CA TYR A 9 24.24 -2.87 -16.80
C TYR A 9 23.08 -2.66 -17.78
N LEU A 10 22.84 -3.66 -18.61
CA LEU A 10 21.69 -3.71 -19.50
C LEU A 10 20.45 -3.57 -18.60
N ILE A 11 19.74 -2.46 -18.75
CA ILE A 11 18.39 -2.31 -18.21
C ILE A 11 17.58 -3.41 -18.89
N ASN A 12 17.31 -4.50 -18.19
CA ASN A 12 16.29 -5.45 -18.61
C ASN A 12 14.96 -4.68 -18.50
N PRO A 13 14.28 -4.35 -19.62
CA PRO A 13 13.14 -3.44 -19.58
C PRO A 13 11.94 -4.02 -18.81
N GLY A 14 12.01 -5.28 -18.38
CA GLY A 14 10.88 -5.98 -17.80
C GLY A 14 9.72 -6.05 -18.79
N ILE A 15 8.67 -6.78 -18.43
CA ILE A 15 7.42 -6.80 -19.22
C ILE A 15 6.46 -5.71 -18.73
N GLY A 16 6.70 -5.13 -17.54
CA GLY A 16 5.83 -4.11 -16.96
C GLY A 16 6.29 -3.61 -15.59
N HIS A 17 5.44 -2.81 -14.97
CA HIS A 17 5.60 -2.24 -13.63
C HIS A 17 4.39 -2.61 -12.75
N ILE A 18 4.59 -2.58 -11.43
CA ILE A 18 3.48 -2.72 -10.47
C ILE A 18 2.67 -1.42 -10.50
N SER A 19 1.36 -1.52 -10.70
CA SER A 19 0.45 -0.37 -10.72
C SER A 19 -0.42 -0.27 -9.46
N GLY A 20 -0.55 -1.36 -8.72
CA GLY A 20 -1.26 -1.37 -7.45
C GLY A 20 -1.22 -2.71 -6.73
N VAL A 21 -1.58 -2.66 -5.46
CA VAL A 21 -1.79 -3.83 -4.59
C VAL A 21 -3.26 -3.85 -4.22
N VAL A 22 -3.90 -5.02 -4.23
CA VAL A 22 -5.31 -5.17 -3.86
C VAL A 22 -5.42 -6.00 -2.59
N MET A 23 -6.28 -5.57 -1.66
CA MET A 23 -6.59 -6.29 -0.43
C MET A 23 -8.07 -6.63 -0.35
N ASP A 24 -8.36 -7.86 0.03
CA ASP A 24 -9.70 -8.33 0.31
C ASP A 24 -10.20 -7.77 1.65
N VAL A 25 -11.44 -7.28 1.66
CA VAL A 25 -12.10 -6.71 2.83
C VAL A 25 -13.53 -7.23 2.94
N ALA A 26 -14.01 -7.47 4.16
CA ALA A 26 -15.41 -7.87 4.37
C ALA A 26 -16.36 -6.67 4.30
N ASP A 27 -15.89 -5.52 4.78
CA ASP A 27 -16.63 -4.25 4.81
C ASP A 27 -15.86 -3.20 4.01
N LEU A 28 -16.38 -2.87 2.83
CA LEU A 28 -15.72 -1.95 1.91
C LEU A 28 -15.76 -0.51 2.42
N ASP A 29 -16.89 -0.06 2.99
CA ASP A 29 -17.05 1.34 3.40
C ASP A 29 -16.22 1.65 4.65
N ARG A 30 -16.18 0.74 5.63
CA ARG A 30 -15.27 0.86 6.78
C ARG A 30 -13.81 0.89 6.34
N SER A 31 -13.46 0.06 5.36
CA SER A 31 -12.09 -0.01 4.85
C SER A 31 -11.70 1.25 4.07
N ILE A 32 -12.62 1.81 3.27
CA ILE A 32 -12.43 3.09 2.58
C ILE A 32 -12.19 4.22 3.60
N GLN A 33 -12.97 4.27 4.68
CA GLN A 33 -12.80 5.31 5.70
C GLN A 33 -11.42 5.22 6.38
N PHE A 34 -11.01 4.01 6.78
CA PHE A 34 -9.71 3.79 7.41
C PHE A 34 -8.56 4.15 6.46
N TRP A 35 -8.52 3.54 5.27
CA TRP A 35 -7.43 3.76 4.32
C TRP A 35 -7.42 5.17 3.75
N GLY A 36 -8.58 5.79 3.57
CA GLY A 36 -8.66 7.18 3.14
C GLY A 36 -8.06 8.15 4.15
N ALA A 37 -8.28 7.92 5.46
CA ALA A 37 -7.65 8.69 6.51
C ALA A 37 -6.13 8.45 6.58
N VAL A 38 -5.68 7.20 6.47
CA VAL A 38 -4.24 6.84 6.49
C VAL A 38 -3.48 7.43 5.30
N LEU A 39 -4.09 7.43 4.11
CA LEU A 39 -3.46 7.88 2.86
C LEU A 39 -3.75 9.35 2.54
N GLY A 40 -4.56 10.04 3.36
CA GLY A 40 -4.96 11.43 3.10
C GLY A 40 -5.81 11.59 1.84
N SER A 41 -6.58 10.56 1.45
CA SER A 41 -7.41 10.54 0.25
C SER A 41 -8.85 10.19 0.59
N SER A 42 -9.80 11.11 0.36
CA SER A 42 -11.21 10.90 0.69
C SER A 42 -12.06 10.36 -0.46
N ASP A 43 -11.50 10.22 -1.66
CA ASP A 43 -12.26 9.92 -2.88
C ASP A 43 -11.61 8.78 -3.70
N PRO A 44 -11.76 7.51 -3.28
CA PRO A 44 -11.29 6.38 -4.09
C PRO A 44 -12.17 6.21 -5.33
N LYS A 45 -11.57 5.72 -6.41
CA LYS A 45 -12.32 5.27 -7.59
C LYS A 45 -13.08 4.00 -7.24
N ARG A 46 -14.42 4.03 -7.29
CA ARG A 46 -15.28 2.87 -6.98
C ARG A 46 -15.75 2.16 -8.24
N PHE A 47 -15.80 0.82 -8.20
CA PHE A 47 -16.31 0.01 -9.30
C PHE A 47 -16.87 -1.33 -8.78
N GLY A 48 -18.19 -1.47 -8.68
CA GLY A 48 -18.82 -2.67 -8.12
C GLY A 48 -18.32 -2.95 -6.69
N GLN A 49 -17.79 -4.14 -6.44
CA GLN A 49 -17.17 -4.51 -5.16
C GLN A 49 -15.78 -3.91 -4.91
N TYR A 50 -15.28 -3.03 -5.78
CA TYR A 50 -13.93 -2.47 -5.69
C TYR A 50 -13.92 -0.99 -5.30
N ALA A 51 -12.87 -0.59 -4.58
CA ALA A 51 -12.45 0.79 -4.41
C ALA A 51 -10.93 0.91 -4.60
N PHE A 52 -10.46 1.96 -5.26
CA PHE A 52 -9.04 2.13 -5.58
C PHE A 52 -8.55 3.54 -5.24
N PHE A 53 -7.55 3.62 -4.37
CA PHE A 53 -6.82 4.83 -4.02
C PHE A 53 -5.58 4.95 -4.91
N PRO A 54 -5.56 5.85 -5.90
CA PRO A 54 -4.34 6.10 -6.67
C PRO A 54 -3.31 6.81 -5.79
N ASP A 55 -2.04 6.42 -5.90
CA ASP A 55 -0.92 7.16 -5.33
C ASP A 55 -0.04 7.67 -6.47
N VAL A 56 -0.12 8.97 -6.74
CA VAL A 56 0.65 9.64 -7.79
C VAL A 56 2.13 9.73 -7.41
N SER A 57 2.45 9.76 -6.11
CA SER A 57 3.81 9.95 -5.63
C SER A 57 4.67 8.69 -5.80
N SER A 58 4.10 7.51 -5.50
CA SER A 58 4.77 6.22 -5.66
C SER A 58 4.50 5.57 -7.02
N GLY A 59 3.40 5.92 -7.69
CA GLY A 59 2.91 5.24 -8.89
C GLY A 59 2.21 3.90 -8.60
N VAL A 60 2.06 3.51 -7.33
CA VAL A 60 1.45 2.24 -6.90
C VAL A 60 0.22 2.54 -6.03
N GLY A 61 -0.97 2.30 -6.57
CA GLY A 61 -2.21 2.52 -5.81
C GLY A 61 -2.61 1.36 -4.90
N LEU A 62 -3.51 1.65 -3.97
CA LEU A 62 -4.13 0.65 -3.10
C LEU A 62 -5.56 0.35 -3.54
N GLY A 63 -5.82 -0.91 -3.90
CA GLY A 63 -7.16 -1.44 -4.14
C GLY A 63 -7.73 -2.15 -2.91
N LEU A 64 -9.04 -2.01 -2.73
CA LEU A 64 -9.85 -2.74 -1.77
C LEU A 64 -10.91 -3.52 -2.55
N GLN A 65 -11.03 -4.82 -2.31
CA GLN A 65 -12.03 -5.68 -2.91
C GLN A 65 -12.93 -6.24 -1.84
N GLN A 66 -14.23 -5.97 -1.93
CA GLN A 66 -15.20 -6.61 -1.04
C GLN A 66 -15.34 -8.08 -1.39
N VAL A 67 -15.20 -8.94 -0.40
CA VAL A 67 -15.41 -10.39 -0.52
C VAL A 67 -16.34 -10.89 0.59
N PRO A 68 -17.20 -11.90 0.33
CA PRO A 68 -18.10 -12.44 1.35
C PRO A 68 -17.38 -13.28 2.42
N GLU A 69 -16.18 -13.78 2.12
CA GLU A 69 -15.40 -14.62 3.02
C GLU A 69 -14.83 -13.81 4.19
N THR A 70 -14.96 -14.36 5.39
CA THR A 70 -14.19 -13.88 6.54
C THR A 70 -12.71 -14.15 6.32
N LYS A 71 -11.85 -13.23 6.77
CA LYS A 71 -10.39 -13.37 6.69
C LYS A 71 -9.92 -14.74 7.23
N ALA A 72 -9.35 -15.57 6.36
CA ALA A 72 -8.75 -16.83 6.73
C ALA A 72 -7.27 -16.63 7.14
N GLY A 73 -7.00 -16.70 8.45
CA GLY A 73 -5.64 -16.59 8.99
C GLY A 73 -5.00 -15.21 8.84
N LYS A 74 -3.68 -15.15 8.98
CA LYS A 74 -2.91 -13.91 8.87
C LYS A 74 -2.59 -13.64 7.39
N GLY A 75 -3.24 -12.65 6.80
CA GLY A 75 -2.79 -12.06 5.53
C GLY A 75 -1.34 -11.58 5.66
N ARG A 76 -0.45 -12.06 4.78
CA ARG A 76 1.00 -11.80 4.82
C ARG A 76 1.43 -10.67 3.88
N THR A 77 0.49 -9.89 3.38
CA THR A 77 0.80 -8.69 2.59
C THR A 77 1.34 -7.62 3.53
N HIS A 78 2.56 -7.15 3.26
CA HIS A 78 3.14 -5.99 3.90
C HIS A 78 2.99 -4.80 2.97
N LEU A 79 2.49 -3.68 3.49
CA LEU A 79 2.40 -2.41 2.80
C LEU A 79 3.20 -1.39 3.57
N ASP A 80 4.27 -0.89 2.98
CA ASP A 80 5.14 0.10 3.60
C ASP A 80 4.69 1.51 3.21
N ILE A 81 4.46 2.35 4.22
CA ILE A 81 4.01 3.73 4.05
C ILE A 81 5.09 4.66 4.59
N LYS A 82 5.60 5.53 3.73
CA LYS A 82 6.60 6.53 4.13
C LYS A 82 5.90 7.72 4.78
N VAL A 83 6.38 8.08 5.97
CA VAL A 83 5.88 9.21 6.76
C VAL A 83 7.06 10.05 7.24
N SER A 84 6.81 11.33 7.54
CA SER A 84 7.84 12.24 8.05
C SER A 84 8.16 12.00 9.54
N ASP A 85 7.18 11.53 10.32
CA ASP A 85 7.30 11.24 11.75
C ASP A 85 6.59 9.92 12.06
N LEU A 86 7.40 8.88 12.31
CA LEU A 86 6.89 7.52 12.56
C LEU A 86 6.07 7.43 13.84
N GLU A 87 6.47 8.10 14.92
CA GLU A 87 5.79 7.98 16.22
C GLU A 87 4.42 8.65 16.16
N SER A 88 4.37 9.88 15.64
CA SER A 88 3.11 10.62 15.48
C SER A 88 2.17 9.92 14.50
N SER A 89 2.68 9.40 13.37
CA SER A 89 1.86 8.66 12.42
C SER A 89 1.34 7.33 12.99
N ALA A 90 2.15 6.58 13.75
CA ALA A 90 1.70 5.36 14.40
C ALA A 90 0.57 5.63 15.41
N ALA A 91 0.70 6.68 16.23
CA ALA A 91 -0.35 7.09 17.17
C ALA A 91 -1.67 7.49 16.46
N ALA A 92 -1.57 8.18 15.32
CA ALA A 92 -2.73 8.52 14.51
C ALA A 92 -3.41 7.27 13.94
N VAL A 93 -2.65 6.32 13.40
CA VAL A 93 -3.18 5.04 12.89
C VAL A 93 -3.91 4.26 13.99
N ILE A 94 -3.37 4.23 15.21
CA ILE A 94 -4.04 3.59 16.36
C ILE A 94 -5.38 4.28 16.65
N THR A 95 -5.42 5.61 16.63
CA THR A 95 -6.66 6.38 16.85
C THR A 95 -7.73 6.11 15.77
N LEU A 96 -7.30 5.80 14.54
CA LEU A 96 -8.18 5.40 13.43
C LEU A 96 -8.69 3.95 13.55
N GLY A 97 -8.29 3.20 14.58
CA GLY A 97 -8.69 1.81 14.82
C GLY A 97 -7.66 0.77 14.35
N GLY A 98 -6.45 1.21 13.99
CA GLY A 98 -5.31 0.32 13.80
C GLY A 98 -4.79 -0.24 15.12
N SER A 99 -3.85 -1.16 15.05
CA SER A 99 -3.17 -1.69 16.23
C SER A 99 -1.70 -1.92 15.93
N GLN A 100 -0.85 -1.55 16.88
CA GLN A 100 0.59 -1.80 16.78
C GLN A 100 0.87 -3.28 17.11
N VAL A 101 1.58 -3.96 16.21
CA VAL A 101 1.99 -5.35 16.40
C VAL A 101 3.37 -5.43 17.03
N GLU A 102 4.32 -4.68 16.46
CA GLU A 102 5.71 -4.63 16.91
C GLU A 102 6.32 -3.29 16.49
N PHE A 103 7.26 -2.78 17.27
CA PHE A 103 8.08 -1.63 16.88
C PHE A 103 9.48 -2.13 16.60
N VAL A 104 9.88 -2.13 15.33
CA VAL A 104 11.23 -2.51 14.92
C VAL A 104 12.02 -1.22 14.72
N LYS A 105 13.01 -0.97 15.59
CA LYS A 105 14.05 0.03 15.32
C LYS A 105 15.13 -0.64 14.47
N GLU A 106 15.45 -0.04 13.33
CA GLU A 106 16.66 -0.36 12.56
C GLU A 106 17.93 0.00 13.36
#